data_AF-A0A6G1RIR8-F1
#
_entry.id   AF-A0A6G1RIR8-F1
#
_cell.length_a   1.000
_cell.length_b   1.000
_cell.length_c   1.000
_cell.angle_alpha   90.00
_cell.angle_beta   90.00
_cell.angle_gamma   90.00
#
_symmetry.space_group_name_H-M   'P 1'
#
loop_
_entity.id
_entity.type
_entity.pdbx_description
1 polymer ?
#
loop_
_entity_poly.entity_id
_entity_poly.type
_entity_poly.pdbx_seq_one_letter_code
_entity_poly.pdbx_strand_id
1 'polypeptide(L)'
;APLRWPPTGPPKILLWARNLTVTYKGEERDLTPKSWGGPAHVDLGGSSWDPQEARLVLKYEGVFGATLNITLVLRQAWFPVSGRPWAWLSELGVSLGGAPPATFTGTGGAAPTPLGWRCGELGAPGPFLLPGDPPDPARHWRLLLRDVQVQGFNVSGGGFGGASDCAGFFSGGAWMGLLSGG
;
A
#
# COMPACT_ATOMS: atom_id res chain seq x y z
N ALA A 1 -7.18 14.59 4.82
CA ALA A 1 -5.71 14.72 4.90
C ALA A 1 -5.08 13.33 4.79
N PRO A 2 -3.81 13.19 4.37
CA PRO A 2 -3.13 11.89 4.38
C PRO A 2 -2.91 11.40 5.82
N LEU A 3 -2.88 10.08 5.99
CA LEU A 3 -2.32 9.45 7.18
C LEU A 3 -0.82 9.71 7.21
N ARG A 4 -0.30 10.02 8.39
CA ARG A 4 1.13 10.30 8.59
C ARG A 4 1.68 9.51 9.75
N TRP A 5 2.89 9.01 9.60
CA TRP A 5 3.66 8.42 10.69
C TRP A 5 5.10 8.94 10.70
N PRO A 6 5.70 9.28 11.86
CA PRO A 6 5.05 9.33 13.17
C PRO A 6 3.96 10.43 13.23
N PRO A 7 2.99 10.34 14.18
CA PRO A 7 1.91 11.31 14.32
C PRO A 7 2.42 12.70 14.74
N THR A 8 3.57 12.76 15.40
CA THR A 8 4.22 13.98 15.89
C THR A 8 5.64 14.09 15.33
N GLY A 9 6.06 15.31 15.00
CA GLY A 9 7.37 15.57 14.39
C GLY A 9 7.39 15.41 12.86
N PRO A 10 8.58 15.32 12.25
CA PRO A 10 8.73 15.14 10.81
C PRO A 10 8.17 13.79 10.35
N PRO A 11 7.20 13.76 9.42
CA PRO A 11 6.65 12.51 8.93
C PRO A 11 7.71 11.72 8.14
N LYS A 12 7.69 10.40 8.30
CA LYS A 12 8.53 9.43 7.61
C LYS A 12 7.75 8.63 6.57
N ILE A 13 6.46 8.43 6.82
CA ILE A 13 5.56 7.68 5.97
C ILE A 13 4.27 8.48 5.79
N LEU A 14 3.81 8.58 4.55
CA LEU A 14 2.51 9.13 4.20
C LEU A 14 1.69 8.09 3.43
N LEU A 15 0.39 8.02 3.72
CA LEU A 15 -0.56 7.18 3.01
C LEU A 15 -1.88 7.93 2.83
N TRP A 16 -2.41 7.90 1.61
CA TRP A 16 -3.74 8.39 1.31
C TRP A 16 -4.36 7.52 0.23
N ALA A 17 -5.67 7.35 0.29
CA ALA A 17 -6.45 6.79 -0.80
C ALA A 17 -7.82 7.46 -0.82
N ARG A 18 -8.47 7.43 -1.98
CA ARG A 18 -9.87 7.85 -2.11
C ARG A 18 -10.81 6.82 -1.46
N ASN A 19 -10.47 5.54 -1.56
CA ASN A 19 -11.24 4.45 -0.99
C ASN A 19 -10.31 3.36 -0.45
N LEU A 20 -10.66 2.77 0.69
CA LEU A 20 -10.06 1.57 1.25
C LEU A 20 -11.19 0.62 1.67
N THR A 21 -11.37 -0.47 0.94
CA THR A 21 -12.29 -1.54 1.32
C THR A 21 -11.53 -2.82 1.61
N VAL A 22 -12.09 -3.60 2.54
CA VAL A 22 -11.60 -4.93 2.91
C VAL A 22 -12.75 -5.91 2.86
N THR A 23 -12.53 -7.07 2.27
CA THR A 23 -13.45 -8.19 2.25
C THR A 23 -12.82 -9.37 2.94
N TYR A 24 -13.53 -9.98 3.87
CA TYR A 24 -13.13 -11.22 4.53
C TYR A 24 -14.24 -12.26 4.41
N LYS A 25 -13.93 -13.41 3.79
CA LYS A 25 -14.88 -14.52 3.56
C LYS A 25 -16.21 -14.08 2.93
N GLY A 26 -16.17 -13.09 2.04
CA GLY A 26 -17.33 -12.57 1.32
C GLY A 26 -18.06 -11.40 2.00
N GLU A 27 -17.72 -11.07 3.25
CA GLU A 27 -18.24 -9.88 3.92
C GLU A 27 -17.32 -8.68 3.65
N GLU A 28 -17.88 -7.58 3.13
CA GLU A 28 -17.14 -6.36 2.80
C GLU A 28 -17.35 -5.26 3.86
N ARG A 29 -16.28 -4.50 4.13
CA ARG A 29 -16.28 -3.33 5.00
C ARG A 29 -15.52 -2.18 4.34
N ASP A 30 -16.16 -1.01 4.27
CA ASP A 30 -15.51 0.24 3.88
C ASP A 30 -14.83 0.86 5.09
N LEU A 31 -13.49 0.98 5.02
CA LEU A 31 -12.67 1.58 6.06
C LEU A 31 -12.37 3.05 5.79
N THR A 32 -12.70 3.58 4.61
CA THR A 32 -12.43 4.96 4.21
C THR A 32 -12.85 6.00 5.26
N PRO A 33 -14.07 5.93 5.85
CA PRO A 33 -14.48 6.88 6.88
C PRO A 33 -13.67 6.77 8.17
N LYS A 34 -13.22 5.54 8.52
CA LYS A 34 -12.35 5.30 9.68
C LYS A 34 -10.90 5.71 9.41
N SER A 35 -10.49 5.75 8.14
CA SER A 35 -9.11 6.10 7.73
C SER A 35 -8.91 7.59 7.53
N TRP A 36 -9.84 8.27 6.85
CA TRP A 36 -9.68 9.66 6.42
C TRP A 36 -10.92 10.54 6.69
N GLY A 37 -11.92 10.04 7.42
CA GLY A 37 -13.06 10.84 7.85
C GLY A 37 -12.67 11.96 8.82
N GLY A 38 -13.49 13.01 8.94
CA GLY A 38 -13.16 14.25 9.67
C GLY A 38 -12.54 14.04 11.07
N PRO A 39 -13.24 13.42 12.03
CA PRO A 39 -12.69 13.12 13.36
C PRO A 39 -11.93 11.79 13.41
N ALA A 40 -11.64 11.15 12.27
CA ALA A 40 -11.12 9.80 12.25
C ALA A 40 -9.63 9.79 12.63
N HIS A 41 -9.31 9.01 13.66
CA HIS A 41 -7.95 8.68 14.03
C HIS A 41 -7.78 7.17 13.91
N VAL A 42 -7.00 6.73 12.92
CA VAL A 42 -6.53 5.34 12.85
C VAL A 42 -5.38 5.17 13.83
N ASP A 43 -5.41 4.13 14.64
CA ASP A 43 -4.25 3.79 15.46
C ASP A 43 -3.14 3.24 14.54
N LEU A 44 -2.00 3.95 14.53
CA LEU A 44 -0.82 3.59 13.73
C LEU A 44 0.25 2.86 14.55
N GLY A 45 -0.09 2.39 15.76
CA GLY A 45 0.80 1.67 16.65
C GLY A 45 1.34 0.39 16.00
N GLY A 46 2.65 0.15 16.16
CA GLY A 46 3.35 -0.95 15.48
C GLY A 46 3.94 -0.57 14.11
N SER A 47 3.68 0.65 13.62
CA SER A 47 4.43 1.22 12.50
C SER A 47 5.87 1.52 12.92
N SER A 48 6.80 1.38 11.97
CA SER A 48 8.24 1.59 12.17
C SER A 48 8.88 2.12 10.90
N TRP A 49 10.07 2.70 11.04
CA TRP A 49 10.85 3.17 9.89
C TRP A 49 12.34 3.03 10.19
N ASP A 50 13.05 2.54 9.19
CA ASP A 50 14.50 2.57 9.08
C ASP A 50 14.91 2.96 7.63
N PRO A 51 16.21 3.12 7.32
CA PRO A 51 16.65 3.55 6.00
C PRO A 51 16.32 2.59 4.83
N GLN A 52 15.99 1.33 5.09
CA GLN A 52 15.72 0.30 4.08
C GLN A 52 14.27 -0.19 4.10
N GLU A 53 13.58 -0.09 5.24
CA GLU A 53 12.21 -0.56 5.43
C GLU A 53 11.35 0.50 6.13
N ALA A 54 10.16 0.75 5.57
CA ALA A 54 9.13 1.59 6.15
C ALA A 54 7.85 0.76 6.33
N ARG A 55 7.46 0.52 7.58
CA ARG A 55 6.30 -0.29 7.94
C ARG A 55 5.19 0.60 8.48
N LEU A 56 4.05 0.59 7.83
CA LEU A 56 2.85 1.30 8.26
C LEU A 56 1.76 0.31 8.64
N VAL A 57 1.36 0.32 9.91
CA VAL A 57 0.28 -0.50 10.44
C VAL A 57 -0.94 0.39 10.65
N LEU A 58 -2.09 -0.01 10.13
CA LEU A 58 -3.38 0.61 10.34
C LEU A 58 -4.24 -0.34 11.17
N LYS A 59 -4.56 0.04 12.40
CA LYS A 59 -5.37 -0.76 13.31
C LYS A 59 -6.79 -0.24 13.38
N TYR A 60 -7.75 -1.15 13.27
CA TYR A 60 -9.17 -0.86 13.31
C TYR A 60 -9.87 -1.76 14.32
N GLU A 61 -10.50 -1.15 15.31
CA GLU A 61 -11.32 -1.86 16.28
C GLU A 61 -12.72 -2.15 15.73
N GLY A 62 -13.26 -3.31 16.11
CA GLY A 62 -14.64 -3.73 15.82
C GLY A 62 -14.94 -4.01 14.35
N VAL A 63 -13.92 -4.29 13.53
CA VAL A 63 -14.11 -4.67 12.12
C VAL A 63 -14.25 -6.19 12.06
N PHE A 64 -15.32 -6.70 11.45
CA PHE A 64 -15.68 -8.13 11.49
C PHE A 64 -15.81 -8.70 12.91
N GLY A 65 -16.13 -7.86 13.91
CA GLY A 65 -16.26 -8.28 15.31
C GLY A 65 -14.94 -8.44 16.07
N ALA A 66 -13.79 -8.09 15.49
CA ALA A 66 -12.48 -8.15 16.13
C ALA A 66 -11.58 -6.97 15.72
N THR A 67 -10.36 -6.92 16.26
CA THR A 67 -9.33 -5.96 15.83
C THR A 67 -8.74 -6.41 14.50
N LEU A 68 -8.79 -5.54 13.50
CA LEU A 68 -8.20 -5.73 12.17
C LEU A 68 -6.94 -4.85 12.05
N ASN A 69 -5.82 -5.45 11.65
CA ASN A 69 -4.61 -4.73 11.28
C ASN A 69 -4.36 -4.89 9.78
N ILE A 70 -4.09 -3.78 9.10
CA ILE A 70 -3.59 -3.75 7.72
C ILE A 70 -2.16 -3.20 7.78
N THR A 71 -1.18 -3.93 7.23
CA THR A 71 0.23 -3.56 7.27
C THR A 71 0.75 -3.35 5.87
N LEU A 72 1.25 -2.15 5.57
CA LEU A 72 1.98 -1.86 4.33
C LEU A 72 3.47 -1.82 4.64
N VAL A 73 4.26 -2.59 3.92
CA VAL A 73 5.73 -2.58 4.02
C VAL A 73 6.30 -2.02 2.73
N LEU A 74 6.97 -0.89 2.82
CA LEU A 74 7.78 -0.37 1.73
C LEU A 74 9.25 -0.70 1.97
N ARG A 75 9.94 -1.14 0.93
CA ARG A 75 11.39 -1.32 0.95
C ARG A 75 12.05 -0.32 0.01
N GLN A 76 13.30 0.04 0.31
CA GLN A 76 14.14 0.86 -0.57
C GLN A 76 15.49 0.20 -0.79
N ALA A 77 15.98 0.24 -2.04
CA ALA A 77 17.32 -0.21 -2.39
C ALA A 77 17.94 0.69 -3.47
N TRP A 78 19.28 0.74 -3.51
CA TRP A 78 20.03 1.39 -4.57
C TRP A 78 20.11 0.50 -5.81
N PHE A 79 19.73 1.02 -6.97
CA PHE A 79 19.81 0.31 -8.24
C PHE A 79 20.92 0.89 -9.12
N PRO A 80 22.05 0.15 -9.34
CA PRO A 80 23.21 0.66 -10.06
C PRO A 80 22.90 1.20 -11.47
N VAL A 81 22.03 0.51 -12.21
CA VAL A 81 21.66 0.89 -13.59
C VAL A 81 21.00 2.27 -13.65
N SER A 82 20.26 2.65 -12.61
CA SER A 82 19.57 3.95 -12.55
C SER A 82 20.36 5.03 -11.80
N GLY A 83 21.43 4.64 -11.10
CA GLY A 83 22.24 5.54 -10.26
C GLY A 83 21.45 6.22 -9.14
N ARG A 84 20.41 5.58 -8.59
CA ARG A 84 19.58 6.13 -7.52
C ARG A 84 18.84 5.05 -6.70
N PRO A 85 18.34 5.40 -5.49
CA PRO A 85 17.46 4.50 -4.75
C PRO A 85 16.05 4.49 -5.31
N TRP A 86 15.43 3.32 -5.23
CA TRP A 86 14.02 3.10 -5.57
C TRP A 86 13.32 2.49 -4.38
N ALA A 87 12.08 2.92 -4.14
CA ALA A 87 11.19 2.37 -3.15
C ALA A 87 10.01 1.66 -3.81
N TRP A 88 9.53 0.58 -3.21
CA TRP A 88 8.36 -0.17 -3.69
C TRP A 88 7.57 -0.73 -2.51
N LEU A 89 6.29 -1.01 -2.75
CA LEU A 89 5.47 -1.78 -1.81
C LEU A 89 5.90 -3.25 -1.90
N SER A 90 6.57 -3.76 -0.87
CA SER A 90 7.05 -5.15 -0.88
C SER A 90 6.01 -6.11 -0.33
N GLU A 91 5.20 -5.69 0.64
CA GLU A 91 4.22 -6.55 1.29
C GLU A 91 2.98 -5.76 1.71
N LEU A 92 1.81 -6.41 1.57
CA LEU A 92 0.55 -5.99 2.19
C LEU A 92 0.06 -7.11 3.10
N GLY A 93 0.17 -6.92 4.41
CA GLY A 93 -0.29 -7.86 5.44
C GLY A 93 -1.68 -7.52 5.96
N VAL A 94 -2.44 -8.54 6.32
CA VAL A 94 -3.73 -8.41 7.01
C VAL A 94 -3.85 -9.43 8.14
N SER A 95 -4.26 -8.98 9.32
CA SER A 95 -4.50 -9.85 10.48
C SER A 95 -5.78 -9.45 11.18
N LEU A 96 -6.60 -10.43 11.53
CA LEU A 96 -7.86 -10.25 12.26
C LEU A 96 -7.85 -11.14 13.50
N GLY A 97 -8.28 -10.61 14.65
CA GLY A 97 -8.37 -11.40 15.88
C GLY A 97 -9.14 -12.71 15.67
N GLY A 98 -8.49 -13.84 15.95
CA GLY A 98 -9.07 -15.18 15.78
C GLY A 98 -8.99 -15.79 14.37
N ALA A 99 -8.40 -15.09 13.39
CA ALA A 99 -8.15 -15.63 12.05
C ALA A 99 -6.63 -15.78 11.77
N PRO A 100 -6.21 -16.74 10.93
CA PRO A 100 -4.84 -16.80 10.46
C PRO A 100 -4.45 -15.51 9.71
N PRO A 101 -3.27 -14.92 9.98
CA PRO A 101 -2.80 -13.76 9.24
C PRO A 101 -2.54 -14.14 7.78
N ALA A 102 -2.70 -13.16 6.90
CA ALA A 102 -2.45 -13.30 5.46
C ALA A 102 -1.52 -12.19 4.99
N THR A 103 -0.71 -12.50 3.98
CA THR A 103 0.22 -11.55 3.38
C THR A 103 0.13 -11.64 1.86
N PHE A 104 0.17 -10.48 1.20
CA PHE A 104 0.31 -10.38 -0.24
C PHE A 104 1.69 -9.84 -0.57
N THR A 105 2.41 -10.53 -1.45
CA THR A 105 3.73 -10.14 -1.92
C THR A 105 3.60 -9.10 -3.02
N GLY A 106 4.30 -7.99 -2.87
CA GLY A 106 4.41 -6.93 -3.86
C GLY A 106 5.32 -7.35 -5.01
N THR A 107 4.77 -7.37 -6.23
CA THR A 107 5.49 -7.80 -7.44
C THR A 107 5.63 -6.70 -8.49
N GLY A 108 5.09 -5.51 -8.27
CA GLY A 108 5.28 -4.41 -9.19
C GLY A 108 5.04 -3.03 -8.61
N GLY A 109 5.41 -2.02 -9.41
CA GLY A 109 5.32 -0.61 -9.04
C GLY A 109 6.42 -0.17 -8.07
N ALA A 110 7.53 0.32 -8.62
CA ALA A 110 8.58 0.99 -7.86
C ALA A 110 8.64 2.48 -8.26
N ALA A 111 8.97 3.34 -7.32
CA ALA A 111 9.18 4.77 -7.55
C ALA A 111 10.63 5.14 -7.20
N PRO A 112 11.32 5.94 -8.03
CA PRO A 112 12.63 6.46 -7.67
C PRO A 112 12.47 7.48 -6.53
N THR A 113 13.22 7.32 -5.44
CA THR A 113 13.24 8.31 -4.35
C THR A 113 13.83 9.62 -4.89
N PRO A 114 13.22 10.81 -4.65
CA PRO A 114 12.27 11.15 -3.60
C PRO A 114 10.78 10.98 -3.92
N LEU A 115 10.41 10.47 -5.10
CA LEU A 115 9.02 10.39 -5.51
C LEU A 115 8.24 9.40 -4.63
N GLY A 116 6.98 9.73 -4.37
CA GLY A 116 6.00 8.77 -3.86
C GLY A 116 5.55 7.81 -4.95
N TRP A 117 4.81 6.79 -4.54
CA TRP A 117 4.18 5.83 -5.45
C TRP A 117 2.67 6.06 -5.44
N ARG A 118 2.06 6.11 -6.62
CA ARG A 118 0.61 6.32 -6.81
C ARG A 118 0.03 5.17 -7.63
N CYS A 119 -1.21 4.79 -7.36
CA CYS A 119 -1.92 3.81 -8.16
C CYS A 119 -3.41 4.14 -8.23
N GLY A 120 -3.98 4.13 -9.44
CA GLY A 120 -5.42 4.38 -9.62
C GLY A 120 -6.27 3.31 -8.95
N GLU A 121 -5.85 2.05 -9.01
CA GLU A 121 -6.49 0.94 -8.31
C GLU A 121 -5.45 -0.10 -7.90
N LEU A 122 -5.39 -0.40 -6.60
CA LEU A 122 -4.53 -1.42 -6.02
C LEU A 122 -5.39 -2.47 -5.34
N GLY A 123 -5.49 -3.64 -5.97
CA GLY A 123 -6.18 -4.81 -5.43
C GLY A 123 -5.22 -5.83 -4.84
N ALA A 124 -5.68 -6.59 -3.84
CA ALA A 124 -5.01 -7.76 -3.30
C ALA A 124 -6.02 -8.88 -2.98
N PRO A 125 -6.21 -9.92 -3.82
CA PRO A 125 -5.72 -10.18 -5.17
C PRO A 125 -5.45 -9.03 -6.12
N GLY A 126 -4.29 -8.90 -6.76
CA GLY A 126 -4.16 -8.00 -7.91
C GLY A 126 -2.87 -8.17 -8.71
N PRO A 127 -2.71 -7.41 -9.80
CA PRO A 127 -1.53 -7.49 -10.67
C PRO A 127 -0.22 -7.11 -9.95
N PHE A 128 -0.30 -6.32 -8.88
CA PHE A 128 0.85 -5.86 -8.11
C PHE A 128 1.00 -6.54 -6.74
N LEU A 129 -0.03 -7.24 -6.28
CA LEU A 129 -0.07 -7.87 -4.95
C LEU A 129 -0.61 -9.29 -5.08
N LEU A 130 0.31 -10.24 -5.01
CA LEU A 130 0.03 -11.66 -5.21
C LEU A 130 -0.12 -12.37 -3.87
N PRO A 131 -1.05 -13.33 -3.75
CA PRO A 131 -1.07 -14.24 -2.61
C PRO A 131 0.17 -15.15 -2.63
N GLY A 132 0.49 -15.77 -1.51
CA GLY A 132 1.47 -16.84 -1.42
C GLY A 132 0.97 -18.18 -1.96
N ASP A 133 1.80 -19.22 -1.83
CA ASP A 133 1.49 -20.56 -2.34
C ASP A 133 0.41 -21.27 -1.49
N PRO A 134 -0.50 -22.05 -2.11
CA PRO A 134 -1.53 -22.79 -1.38
C PRO A 134 -0.97 -23.85 -0.41
N PRO A 135 -1.62 -24.10 0.74
CA PRO A 135 -2.84 -23.45 1.23
C PRO A 135 -2.55 -22.08 1.86
N ASP A 136 -2.96 -21.00 1.18
CA ASP A 136 -2.71 -19.63 1.63
C ASP A 136 -3.96 -19.02 2.29
N PRO A 137 -3.87 -18.56 3.55
CA PRO A 137 -4.91 -17.75 4.21
C PRO A 137 -5.39 -16.55 3.38
N ALA A 138 -4.55 -15.96 2.53
CA ALA A 138 -4.88 -14.78 1.72
C ALA A 138 -6.02 -15.00 0.73
N ARG A 139 -6.35 -16.25 0.38
CA ARG A 139 -7.50 -16.58 -0.47
C ARG A 139 -8.85 -16.11 0.10
N HIS A 140 -8.94 -15.93 1.41
CA HIS A 140 -10.14 -15.47 2.11
C HIS A 140 -10.26 -13.95 2.18
N TRP A 141 -9.24 -13.23 1.69
CA TRP A 141 -9.10 -11.80 1.79
C TRP A 141 -9.19 -11.14 0.41
N ARG A 142 -9.85 -9.98 0.36
CA ARG A 142 -9.71 -9.01 -0.73
C ARG A 142 -9.48 -7.64 -0.10
N LEU A 143 -8.47 -6.91 -0.56
CA LEU A 143 -8.30 -5.50 -0.25
C LEU A 143 -8.35 -4.71 -1.55
N LEU A 144 -8.96 -3.54 -1.51
CA LEU A 144 -9.05 -2.62 -2.63
C LEU A 144 -8.75 -1.20 -2.15
N LEU A 145 -7.73 -0.59 -2.75
CA LEU A 145 -7.43 0.82 -2.56
C LEU A 145 -7.59 1.56 -3.88
N ARG A 146 -8.38 2.63 -3.90
CA ARG A 146 -8.56 3.48 -5.09
C ARG A 146 -7.87 4.81 -4.93
N ASP A 147 -7.22 5.28 -6.00
CA ASP A 147 -6.37 6.46 -6.03
C ASP A 147 -5.40 6.50 -4.83
N VAL A 148 -4.73 5.38 -4.59
CA VAL A 148 -3.79 5.26 -3.48
C VAL A 148 -2.51 6.01 -3.82
N GLN A 149 -1.98 6.74 -2.83
CA GLN A 149 -0.64 7.29 -2.85
C GLN A 149 0.05 6.96 -1.54
N VAL A 150 1.27 6.44 -1.63
CA VAL A 150 2.10 6.09 -0.48
C VAL A 150 3.52 6.60 -0.72
N GLN A 151 4.15 7.11 0.32
CA GLN A 151 5.52 7.60 0.25
C GLN A 151 6.26 7.31 1.54
N GLY A 152 7.46 6.74 1.43
CA GLY A 152 8.39 6.51 2.53
C GLY A 152 9.76 7.14 2.27
N PHE A 153 10.61 7.14 3.31
CA PHE A 153 12.04 7.52 3.30
C PHE A 153 12.34 9.02 3.08
N ASN A 154 11.79 9.65 2.04
CA ASN A 154 12.05 11.06 1.70
C ASN A 154 10.79 11.91 1.67
N VAL A 155 10.07 11.92 2.79
CA VAL A 155 8.94 12.82 3.02
C VAL A 155 9.46 14.16 3.53
N SER A 156 9.14 15.25 2.83
CA SER A 156 9.54 16.61 3.20
C SER A 156 8.33 17.55 3.20
N GLY A 157 8.38 18.63 3.99
CA GLY A 157 7.33 19.66 4.01
C GLY A 157 5.95 19.23 4.56
N GLY A 158 5.83 18.02 5.11
CA GLY A 158 4.57 17.53 5.69
C GLY A 158 3.51 17.06 4.68
N GLY A 159 3.87 16.97 3.40
CA GLY A 159 2.98 16.54 2.32
C GLY A 159 3.65 15.55 1.38
N PHE A 160 2.87 15.00 0.45
CA PHE A 160 3.42 14.16 -0.61
C PHE A 160 4.30 14.99 -1.56
N GLY A 161 5.41 14.40 -1.99
CA GLY A 161 6.17 14.89 -3.13
C GLY A 161 5.49 14.52 -4.46
N GLY A 162 6.23 14.69 -5.57
CA GLY A 162 5.83 14.12 -6.85
C GLY A 162 5.63 12.60 -6.76
N ALA A 163 4.82 12.02 -7.66
CA ALA A 163 4.50 10.61 -7.65
C ALA A 163 4.89 9.91 -8.96
N SER A 164 5.25 8.64 -8.85
CA SER A 164 5.32 7.70 -9.97
C SER A 164 4.11 6.79 -9.93
N ASP A 165 3.36 6.71 -11.04
CA ASP A 165 2.20 5.83 -11.14
C ASP A 165 2.61 4.35 -11.30
N CYS A 166 1.81 3.44 -10.73
CA CYS A 166 1.97 2.00 -10.79
C CYS A 166 1.77 1.44 -12.21
N ALA A 167 1.03 2.16 -13.05
CA ALA A 167 0.76 1.81 -14.43
C ALA A 167 1.30 2.92 -15.34
N GLY A 168 2.04 2.52 -16.39
CA GLY A 168 2.40 3.43 -17.46
C GLY A 168 1.20 3.75 -18.36
N PHE A 169 1.33 4.79 -19.20
CA PHE A 169 0.30 5.18 -20.17
C PHE A 169 -0.13 4.04 -21.10
N PHE A 170 0.79 3.12 -21.41
CA PHE A 170 0.53 1.94 -22.21
C PHE A 170 1.00 0.69 -21.47
N SER A 171 0.19 -0.37 -21.52
CA SER A 171 0.62 -1.70 -21.09
C SER A 171 1.64 -2.28 -22.08
N GLY A 172 2.39 -3.31 -21.66
CA GLY A 172 3.27 -4.02 -22.59
C GLY A 172 2.54 -4.54 -23.83
N GLY A 173 1.30 -5.03 -23.66
CA GLY A 173 0.47 -5.47 -24.79
C GLY A 173 0.06 -4.33 -25.73
N ALA A 174 -0.27 -3.15 -25.20
CA ALA A 174 -0.58 -1.98 -26.02
C ALA A 174 0.66 -1.49 -26.80
N TRP A 175 1.84 -1.51 -26.18
CA TRP A 175 3.10 -1.24 -26.87
C TRP A 175 3.37 -2.22 -27.99
N MET A 176 3.21 -3.52 -27.73
CA MET A 176 3.43 -4.53 -28.77
C MET A 176 2.44 -4.39 -29.93
N GLY A 177 1.17 -4.09 -29.65
CA GLY A 177 0.16 -3.85 -30.69
C GLY A 177 0.43 -2.57 -31.52
N LEU A 178 0.91 -1.51 -30.87
CA LEU A 178 1.32 -0.28 -31.57
C LEU A 178 2.54 -0.51 -32.47
N LEU A 179 3.52 -1.28 -31.99
CA LEU A 179 4.75 -1.59 -32.74
C LEU A 179 4.51 -2.59 -33.88
N SER A 180 3.60 -3.55 -33.70
CA SER A 180 3.31 -4.54 -34.74
C SER A 180 2.45 -4.00 -35.87
N GLY A 181 1.80 -2.84 -35.68
CA GLY A 181 0.97 -2.19 -36.69
C GLY A 181 -0.25 -3.02 -37.07
N GLY A 182 -1.44 -2.54 -36.69
CA GLY A 182 -2.65 -2.88 -37.43
C GLY A 182 -2.59 -2.39 -38.87
#